data_AF-A0A935AUB2-F1
#
_entry.id   AF-A0A935AUB2-F1
#
_cell.length_a   1.000
_cell.length_b   1.000
_cell.length_c   1.000
_cell.angle_alpha   90.00
_cell.angle_beta   90.00
_cell.angle_gamma   90.00
#
_symmetry.space_group_name_H-M   'P 1'
#
loop_
_entity.id
_entity.type
_entity.pdbx_description
1 polymer ?
#
loop_
_entity_poly.entity_id
_entity_poly.type
_entity_poly.pdbx_seq_one_letter_code
_entity_poly.pdbx_strand_id
1 'polypeptide(L)'
;MKTSKTLITAAVLALLTIPALAQDRGDRADARLDARGERINERLDNKGERIDQRLDNRGDKAEQRLDARGNRVNQKLDAAAEKAAANGNEARAERLDAKGDRIDERLDNRGERREERLDNKGDRIENRLDNRGDRIENRLDKRGDRIDRRVDRRQNRRGT
;
A
#
# COMPACT_ATOMS: atom_id res chain seq x y z
N MET A 1 53.80 -35.62 -30.99
CA MET A 1 52.77 -34.88 -31.77
C MET A 1 51.33 -34.94 -31.18
N LYS A 2 51.02 -35.74 -30.15
CA LYS A 2 49.65 -35.82 -29.58
C LYS A 2 49.28 -34.66 -28.63
N THR A 3 50.25 -34.04 -27.96
CA THR A 3 50.04 -32.99 -26.94
C THR A 3 49.53 -31.65 -27.51
N SER A 4 49.94 -31.31 -28.74
CA SER A 4 49.54 -30.04 -29.36
C SER A 4 48.06 -30.02 -29.78
N LYS A 5 47.52 -31.15 -30.27
CA LYS A 5 46.10 -31.24 -30.67
C LYS A 5 45.15 -31.17 -29.47
N THR A 6 45.50 -31.81 -28.35
CA THR A 6 44.71 -31.77 -27.11
C THR A 6 44.67 -30.39 -26.47
N LEU A 7 45.79 -29.66 -26.48
CA LEU A 7 45.88 -28.28 -25.99
C LEU A 7 45.04 -27.32 -26.84
N ILE A 8 45.08 -27.46 -28.17
CA ILE A 8 44.27 -26.65 -29.08
C ILE A 8 42.77 -26.93 -28.87
N THR A 9 42.35 -28.18 -28.75
CA THR A 9 40.93 -28.49 -28.46
C THR A 9 40.47 -28.00 -27.10
N ALA A 10 41.30 -28.11 -26.05
CA ALA A 10 40.95 -27.61 -24.72
C ALA A 10 40.87 -26.07 -24.69
N ALA A 11 41.77 -25.39 -25.39
CA ALA A 11 41.75 -23.93 -25.54
C ALA A 11 40.53 -23.46 -26.33
N VAL A 12 40.15 -24.14 -27.43
CA VAL A 12 38.96 -23.83 -28.24
C VAL A 12 37.66 -24.12 -27.47
N LEU A 13 37.59 -25.23 -26.71
CA LEU A 13 36.43 -25.54 -25.86
C LEU A 13 36.29 -24.51 -24.72
N ALA A 14 37.39 -24.07 -24.13
CA ALA A 14 37.40 -23.01 -23.13
C ALA A 14 36.97 -21.66 -23.74
N LEU A 15 37.44 -21.32 -24.95
CA LEU A 15 37.06 -20.11 -25.68
C LEU A 15 35.56 -20.05 -26.04
N LEU A 16 34.92 -21.19 -26.33
CA LEU A 16 33.49 -21.27 -26.61
C LEU A 16 32.60 -21.30 -25.37
N THR A 17 33.07 -21.91 -24.27
CA THR A 17 32.26 -22.09 -23.05
C THR A 17 32.23 -20.86 -22.14
N ILE A 18 33.28 -20.03 -22.15
CA ILE A 18 33.40 -18.84 -21.29
C ILE A 18 32.43 -17.68 -21.65
N PRO A 19 32.20 -17.31 -22.93
CA PRO A 19 31.20 -16.29 -23.28
C PRO A 19 29.77 -16.75 -22.92
N ALA A 20 29.47 -18.02 -23.16
CA ALA A 20 28.19 -18.64 -22.76
C ALA A 20 27.99 -18.58 -21.24
N LEU A 21 29.02 -18.86 -20.44
CA LEU A 21 28.99 -18.74 -18.97
C LEU A 21 28.82 -17.30 -18.45
N ALA A 22 29.23 -16.28 -19.23
CA ALA A 22 29.06 -14.88 -18.85
C ALA A 22 27.66 -14.35 -19.16
N GLN A 23 27.09 -14.77 -20.30
CA GLN A 23 25.69 -14.51 -20.69
C GLN A 23 24.73 -15.19 -19.69
N ASP A 24 24.96 -16.46 -19.41
CA ASP A 24 24.22 -17.26 -18.42
C ASP A 24 24.27 -16.68 -16.99
N ARG A 25 25.29 -15.88 -16.67
CA ARG A 25 25.36 -15.12 -15.41
C ARG A 25 24.61 -13.79 -15.44
N GLY A 26 24.51 -13.14 -16.60
CA GLY A 26 23.68 -11.95 -16.81
C GLY A 26 22.20 -12.33 -16.72
N ASP A 27 21.78 -13.30 -17.52
CA ASP A 27 20.40 -13.80 -17.58
C ASP A 27 19.89 -14.26 -16.20
N ARG A 28 20.72 -15.00 -15.43
CA ARG A 28 20.38 -15.40 -14.06
C ARG A 28 20.29 -14.23 -13.08
N ALA A 29 21.04 -13.15 -13.31
CA ALA A 29 21.00 -12.00 -12.45
C ALA A 29 19.74 -11.17 -12.73
N ASP A 30 19.36 -11.01 -13.98
CA ASP A 30 18.12 -10.32 -14.38
C ASP A 30 16.88 -11.08 -13.91
N ALA A 31 16.81 -12.39 -14.15
CA ALA A 31 15.72 -13.22 -13.62
C ALA A 31 15.59 -13.13 -12.09
N ARG A 32 16.70 -12.94 -11.36
CA ARG A 32 16.67 -12.72 -9.91
C ARG A 32 16.21 -11.31 -9.51
N LEU A 33 16.46 -10.30 -10.34
CA LEU A 33 15.98 -8.93 -10.14
C LEU A 33 14.49 -8.85 -10.41
N ASP A 34 14.00 -9.47 -11.49
CA ASP A 34 12.59 -9.52 -11.86
C ASP A 34 11.78 -10.23 -10.78
N ALA A 35 12.19 -11.44 -10.40
CA ALA A 35 11.56 -12.18 -9.30
C ALA A 35 11.66 -11.46 -7.95
N ARG A 36 12.58 -10.51 -7.78
CA ARG A 36 12.64 -9.65 -6.59
C ARG A 36 11.70 -8.45 -6.71
N GLY A 37 11.57 -7.87 -7.90
CA GLY A 37 10.62 -6.81 -8.21
C GLY A 37 9.19 -7.27 -7.98
N GLU A 38 8.81 -8.40 -8.58
CA GLU A 38 7.49 -9.02 -8.42
C GLU A 38 7.15 -9.26 -6.94
N ARG A 39 8.06 -9.91 -6.18
CA ARG A 39 7.85 -10.13 -4.73
C ARG A 39 7.77 -8.85 -3.91
N ILE A 40 8.36 -7.75 -4.38
CA ILE A 40 8.24 -6.47 -3.69
C ILE A 40 6.88 -5.86 -3.99
N ASN A 41 6.45 -5.86 -5.25
CA ASN A 41 5.15 -5.35 -5.68
C ASN A 41 4.03 -6.10 -4.96
N GLU A 42 4.06 -7.43 -4.99
CA GLU A 42 3.09 -8.28 -4.28
C GLU A 42 3.03 -7.93 -2.78
N ARG A 43 4.18 -7.65 -2.14
CA ARG A 43 4.21 -7.25 -0.72
C ARG A 43 3.71 -5.82 -0.47
N LEU A 44 3.81 -4.93 -1.44
CA LEU A 44 3.26 -3.58 -1.35
C LEU A 44 1.75 -3.62 -1.52
N ASP A 45 1.24 -4.37 -2.50
CA ASP A 45 -0.19 -4.55 -2.78
C ASP A 45 -0.90 -5.17 -1.58
N ASN A 46 -0.39 -6.32 -1.10
CA ASN A 46 -0.88 -6.96 0.13
C ASN A 46 -0.84 -6.03 1.34
N LYS A 47 0.09 -5.08 1.38
CA LYS A 47 0.18 -4.11 2.47
C LYS A 47 -0.80 -2.95 2.28
N GLY A 48 -1.09 -2.54 1.05
CA GLY A 48 -2.14 -1.60 0.69
C GLY A 48 -3.51 -2.13 1.12
N GLU A 49 -3.89 -3.31 0.61
CA GLU A 49 -5.17 -3.96 0.94
C GLU A 49 -5.39 -4.11 2.45
N ARG A 50 -4.36 -4.53 3.19
CA ARG A 50 -4.44 -4.66 4.66
C ARG A 50 -4.60 -3.33 5.37
N ILE A 51 -4.13 -2.23 4.79
CA ILE A 51 -4.32 -0.89 5.34
C ILE A 51 -5.75 -0.43 5.03
N ASP A 52 -6.22 -0.62 3.81
CA ASP A 52 -7.57 -0.22 3.38
C ASP A 52 -8.62 -0.91 4.24
N GLN A 53 -8.55 -2.24 4.34
CA GLN A 53 -9.41 -3.01 5.25
C GLN A 53 -9.36 -2.51 6.70
N ARG A 54 -8.21 -2.04 7.18
CA ARG A 54 -8.09 -1.50 8.54
C ARG A 54 -8.68 -0.11 8.68
N LEU A 55 -8.70 0.69 7.61
CA LEU A 55 -9.33 2.01 7.60
C LEU A 55 -10.85 1.85 7.54
N ASP A 56 -11.37 0.99 6.66
CA ASP A 56 -12.80 0.69 6.54
C ASP A 56 -13.36 0.19 7.87
N ASN A 57 -12.74 -0.86 8.43
CA ASN A 57 -13.13 -1.40 9.75
C ASN A 57 -13.06 -0.36 10.88
N ARG A 58 -12.22 0.69 10.74
CA ARG A 58 -12.18 1.78 11.72
C ARG A 58 -13.25 2.81 11.45
N GLY A 59 -13.61 3.07 10.19
CA GLY A 59 -14.74 3.87 9.74
C GLY A 59 -16.05 3.32 10.29
N ASP A 60 -16.34 2.06 9.99
CA ASP A 60 -17.58 1.38 10.43
C ASP A 60 -17.73 1.42 11.95
N LYS A 61 -16.65 1.09 12.68
CA LYS A 61 -16.67 1.12 14.16
C LYS A 61 -16.84 2.53 14.71
N ALA A 62 -16.37 3.53 13.98
CA ALA A 62 -16.51 4.92 14.35
C ALA A 62 -17.95 5.40 14.17
N GLU A 63 -18.58 5.05 13.05
CA GLU A 63 -19.98 5.33 12.69
C GLU A 63 -20.92 4.66 13.69
N GLN A 64 -20.83 3.34 13.88
CA GLN A 64 -21.66 2.59 14.84
C GLN A 64 -21.60 3.17 16.26
N ARG A 65 -20.44 3.70 16.67
CA ARG A 65 -20.27 4.36 17.98
C ARG A 65 -20.91 5.74 18.04
N LEU A 66 -20.93 6.48 16.93
CA LEU A 66 -21.61 7.77 16.85
C LEU A 66 -23.12 7.54 16.89
N ASP A 67 -23.65 6.60 16.10
CA ASP A 67 -25.09 6.28 16.08
C ASP A 67 -25.58 5.79 17.43
N ALA A 68 -24.87 4.83 18.02
CA ALA A 68 -25.22 4.32 19.35
C ALA A 68 -25.17 5.42 20.42
N ARG A 69 -24.32 6.43 20.24
CA ARG A 69 -24.27 7.58 21.13
C ARG A 69 -25.41 8.57 20.87
N GLY A 70 -25.71 8.87 19.61
CA GLY A 70 -26.83 9.71 19.20
C GLY A 70 -28.15 9.18 19.74
N ASN A 71 -28.44 7.90 19.45
CA ASN A 71 -29.64 7.21 19.94
C ASN A 71 -29.79 7.30 21.47
N ARG A 72 -28.71 7.08 22.23
CA ARG A 72 -28.76 7.19 23.70
C ARG A 72 -28.98 8.61 24.20
N VAL A 73 -28.50 9.62 23.46
CA VAL A 73 -28.71 11.02 23.83
C VAL A 73 -30.15 11.42 23.51
N ASN A 74 -30.67 11.06 22.34
CA ASN A 74 -32.05 11.36 21.94
C ASN A 74 -33.05 10.72 22.89
N GLN A 75 -32.91 9.42 23.18
CA GLN A 75 -33.75 8.75 24.19
C GLN A 75 -33.80 9.46 25.55
N LYS A 76 -32.68 10.06 25.98
CA LYS A 76 -32.63 10.81 27.25
C LYS A 76 -33.26 12.19 27.14
N LEU A 77 -33.15 12.83 25.98
CA LEU A 77 -33.75 14.13 25.73
C LEU A 77 -35.26 13.99 25.57
N ASP A 78 -35.72 13.01 24.80
CA ASP A 78 -37.15 12.69 24.60
C ASP A 78 -37.81 12.40 25.95
N ALA A 79 -37.24 11.49 26.76
CA ALA A 79 -37.77 11.18 28.08
C ALA A 79 -37.79 12.41 29.02
N ALA A 80 -36.81 13.32 28.88
CA ALA A 80 -36.79 14.56 29.64
C ALA A 80 -37.82 15.58 29.14
N ALA A 81 -38.07 15.62 27.84
CA ALA A 81 -39.06 16.49 27.19
C ALA A 81 -40.48 16.04 27.55
N GLU A 82 -40.78 14.74 27.41
CA GLU A 82 -42.04 14.13 27.84
C GLU A 82 -42.32 14.41 29.33
N LYS A 83 -41.30 14.24 30.19
CA LYS A 83 -41.45 14.56 31.61
C LYS A 83 -41.68 16.06 31.85
N ALA A 84 -41.07 16.94 31.07
CA ALA A 84 -41.30 18.38 31.20
C ALA A 84 -42.74 18.76 30.80
N ALA A 85 -43.22 18.23 29.68
CA ALA A 85 -44.59 18.42 29.19
C ALA A 85 -45.62 17.87 30.20
N ALA A 86 -45.41 16.66 30.74
CA ALA A 86 -46.28 16.09 31.76
C ALA A 86 -46.36 16.92 33.06
N ASN A 87 -45.38 17.79 33.32
CA ASN A 87 -45.39 18.72 34.45
C ASN A 87 -45.90 20.14 34.06
N GLY A 88 -46.47 20.31 32.86
CA GLY A 88 -46.98 21.58 32.35
C GLY A 88 -45.88 22.58 31.97
N ASN A 89 -44.69 22.10 31.61
CA ASN A 89 -43.55 22.94 31.21
C ASN A 89 -43.18 22.74 29.73
N GLU A 90 -44.12 23.09 28.86
CA GLU A 90 -44.05 22.95 27.39
C GLU A 90 -42.85 23.70 26.81
N ALA A 91 -42.57 24.92 27.28
CA ALA A 91 -41.40 25.68 26.85
C ALA A 91 -40.07 24.96 27.17
N ARG A 92 -40.02 24.15 28.23
CA ARG A 92 -38.85 23.32 28.52
C ARG A 92 -38.80 22.09 27.63
N ALA A 93 -39.94 21.46 27.34
CA ALA A 93 -40.01 20.33 26.42
C ALA A 93 -39.50 20.73 25.02
N GLU A 94 -40.03 21.80 24.44
CA GLU A 94 -39.59 22.32 23.13
C GLU A 94 -38.09 22.64 23.09
N ARG A 95 -37.54 23.19 24.18
CA ARG A 95 -36.10 23.47 24.29
C ARG A 95 -35.24 22.21 24.35
N LEU A 96 -35.76 21.10 24.86
CA LEU A 96 -35.08 19.82 24.91
C LEU A 96 -35.11 19.13 23.54
N ASP A 97 -36.24 19.18 22.83
CA ASP A 97 -36.37 18.66 21.47
C ASP A 97 -35.42 19.40 20.53
N ALA A 98 -35.48 20.74 20.52
CA ALA A 98 -34.55 21.57 19.73
C ALA A 98 -33.07 21.40 20.15
N LYS A 99 -32.80 20.84 21.33
CA LYS A 99 -31.44 20.46 21.73
C LYS A 99 -31.05 19.10 21.18
N GLY A 100 -31.99 18.16 21.05
CA GLY A 100 -31.83 16.88 20.35
C GLY A 100 -31.43 17.11 18.90
N ASP A 101 -32.22 17.89 18.16
CA ASP A 101 -31.96 18.20 16.75
C ASP A 101 -30.55 18.78 16.53
N ARG A 102 -30.14 19.72 17.40
CA ARG A 102 -28.80 20.33 17.33
C ARG A 102 -27.68 19.36 17.68
N ILE A 103 -27.96 18.34 18.48
CA ILE A 103 -26.97 17.31 18.80
C ILE A 103 -26.84 16.35 17.63
N ASP A 104 -27.94 15.95 17.02
CA ASP A 104 -27.95 15.10 15.82
C ASP A 104 -27.18 15.76 14.68
N GLU A 105 -27.51 17.01 14.35
CA GLU A 105 -26.77 17.78 13.34
C GLU A 105 -25.26 17.83 13.64
N ARG A 106 -24.87 17.98 14.91
CA ARG A 106 -23.45 18.00 15.32
C ARG A 106 -22.79 16.63 15.26
N LEU A 107 -23.54 15.54 15.44
CA LEU A 107 -23.04 14.18 15.35
C LEU A 107 -22.85 13.79 13.88
N ASP A 108 -23.79 14.14 13.02
CA ASP A 108 -23.72 13.92 11.57
C ASP A 108 -22.51 14.65 10.97
N ASN A 109 -22.40 15.96 11.22
CA ASN A 109 -21.24 16.76 10.82
C ASN A 109 -19.90 16.19 11.34
N ARG A 110 -19.91 15.53 12.50
CA ARG A 110 -18.72 14.91 13.08
C ARG A 110 -18.42 13.55 12.43
N GLY A 111 -19.45 12.82 12.01
CA GLY A 111 -19.37 11.60 11.21
C GLY A 111 -18.72 11.89 9.87
N GLU A 112 -19.30 12.80 9.10
CA GLU A 112 -18.80 13.22 7.79
C GLU A 112 -17.33 13.69 7.84
N ARG A 113 -16.99 14.58 8.79
CA ARG A 113 -15.60 15.05 8.97
C ARG A 113 -14.64 13.92 9.36
N ARG A 114 -15.11 12.84 9.95
CA ARG A 114 -14.27 11.69 10.29
C ARG A 114 -14.06 10.81 9.08
N GLU A 115 -15.11 10.55 8.31
CA GLU A 115 -15.08 9.82 7.05
C GLU A 115 -14.11 10.50 6.07
N GLU A 116 -14.28 11.79 5.83
CA GLU A 116 -13.39 12.59 4.97
C GLU A 116 -11.91 12.48 5.41
N ARG A 117 -11.65 12.42 6.72
CA ARG A 117 -10.28 12.27 7.26
C ARG A 117 -9.71 10.86 7.08
N LEU A 118 -10.55 9.84 7.04
CA LEU A 118 -10.15 8.47 6.76
C LEU A 118 -9.85 8.31 5.27
N ASP A 119 -10.68 8.84 4.39
CA ASP A 119 -10.49 8.82 2.93
C ASP A 119 -9.20 9.53 2.55
N ASN A 120 -9.02 10.77 2.99
CA ASN A 120 -7.78 11.54 2.79
C ASN A 120 -6.54 10.81 3.32
N LYS A 121 -6.71 9.94 4.33
CA LYS A 121 -5.61 9.15 4.87
C LYS A 121 -5.35 7.90 4.04
N GLY A 122 -6.39 7.26 3.50
CA GLY A 122 -6.32 6.21 2.50
C GLY A 122 -5.52 6.68 1.29
N ASP A 123 -5.97 7.76 0.65
CA ASP A 123 -5.32 8.35 -0.54
C ASP A 123 -3.84 8.66 -0.29
N ARG A 124 -3.51 9.23 0.88
CA ARG A 124 -2.11 9.55 1.23
C ARG A 124 -1.25 8.31 1.39
N ILE A 125 -1.84 7.18 1.80
CA ILE A 125 -1.11 5.93 1.94
C ILE A 125 -0.93 5.27 0.59
N GLU A 126 -1.99 5.21 -0.23
CA GLU A 126 -1.95 4.71 -1.61
C GLU A 126 -0.84 5.43 -2.40
N ASN A 127 -0.91 6.76 -2.47
CA ASN A 127 0.11 7.59 -3.11
C ASN A 127 1.53 7.31 -2.59
N ARG A 128 1.70 7.01 -1.30
CA ARG A 128 3.03 6.68 -0.73
C ARG A 128 3.50 5.29 -1.12
N LEU A 129 2.60 4.34 -1.31
CA LEU A 129 2.91 2.99 -1.76
C LEU A 129 3.29 3.00 -3.24
N ASP A 130 2.55 3.71 -4.08
CA ASP A 130 2.86 3.86 -5.52
C ASP A 130 4.23 4.50 -5.72
N ASN A 131 4.46 5.66 -5.11
CA ASN A 131 5.74 6.35 -5.12
C ASN A 131 6.91 5.50 -4.59
N ARG A 132 6.62 4.47 -3.78
CA ARG A 132 7.61 3.54 -3.26
C ARG A 132 7.82 2.37 -4.22
N GLY A 133 6.76 1.89 -4.89
CA GLY A 133 6.82 0.94 -6.01
C GLY A 133 7.71 1.49 -7.12
N ASP A 134 7.39 2.67 -7.65
CA ASP A 134 8.14 3.33 -8.73
C ASP A 134 9.62 3.48 -8.38
N ARG A 135 9.93 3.87 -7.14
CA ARG A 135 11.31 4.03 -6.68
C ARG A 135 12.06 2.71 -6.61
N ILE A 136 11.37 1.60 -6.37
CA ILE A 136 11.98 0.28 -6.32
C ILE A 136 12.20 -0.22 -7.75
N GLU A 137 11.20 -0.11 -8.62
CA GLU A 137 11.30 -0.43 -10.05
C GLU A 137 12.49 0.29 -10.69
N ASN A 138 12.53 1.63 -10.59
CA ASN A 138 13.63 2.45 -11.10
C ASN A 138 15.02 2.05 -10.55
N ARG A 139 15.09 1.50 -9.33
CA ARG A 139 16.35 1.03 -8.73
C ARG A 139 16.75 -0.34 -9.24
N LEU A 140 15.79 -1.20 -9.56
CA LEU A 140 16.00 -2.52 -10.16
C LEU A 140 16.46 -2.36 -11.61
N ASP A 141 15.83 -1.49 -12.40
CA ASP A 141 16.23 -1.21 -13.79
C ASP A 141 17.68 -0.72 -13.87
N LYS A 142 18.01 0.31 -13.07
CA LYS A 142 19.39 0.84 -12.96
C LYS A 142 20.38 -0.21 -12.46
N ARG A 143 19.92 -1.28 -11.82
CA ARG A 143 20.77 -2.39 -11.38
C ARG A 143 20.94 -3.40 -12.52
N GLY A 144 19.89 -3.72 -13.27
CA GLY A 144 19.95 -4.48 -14.53
C GLY A 144 20.94 -3.86 -15.51
N ASP A 145 20.76 -2.58 -15.85
CA ASP A 145 21.66 -1.82 -16.74
C ASP A 145 23.14 -1.86 -16.33
N ARG A 146 23.41 -1.94 -15.03
CA ARG A 146 24.79 -2.02 -14.49
C ARG A 146 25.36 -3.42 -14.58
N ILE A 147 24.51 -4.44 -14.54
CA ILE A 147 24.90 -5.84 -14.74
C ILE A 147 25.19 -6.04 -16.22
N ASP A 148 24.31 -5.60 -17.13
CA ASP A 148 24.49 -5.69 -18.58
C ASP A 148 25.82 -5.06 -19.01
N ARG A 149 26.03 -3.79 -18.64
CA ARG A 149 27.29 -3.10 -18.95
C ARG A 149 28.53 -3.78 -18.37
N ARG A 150 28.42 -4.56 -17.28
CA ARG A 150 29.54 -5.33 -16.73
C ARG A 150 29.75 -6.63 -17.49
N VAL A 151 28.69 -7.27 -17.97
CA VAL A 151 28.74 -8.46 -18.83
C VAL A 151 29.38 -8.07 -20.17
N ASP A 152 28.90 -7.01 -20.81
CA ASP A 152 29.42 -6.50 -22.09
C ASP A 152 30.91 -6.16 -22.01
N ARG A 153 31.32 -5.40 -20.98
CA ARG A 153 32.74 -5.06 -20.80
C ARG A 153 33.62 -6.29 -20.61
N ARG A 154 33.12 -7.36 -19.99
CA ARG A 154 33.86 -8.61 -19.81
C ARG A 154 33.95 -9.40 -21.11
N GLN A 155 32.93 -9.34 -21.96
CA GLN A 155 32.97 -9.93 -23.30
C GLN A 155 33.95 -9.17 -24.21
N ASN A 156 33.86 -7.83 -24.27
CA ASN A 156 34.75 -7.01 -25.11
C ASN A 156 36.23 -7.09 -24.70
N ARG A 157 36.56 -7.09 -23.40
CA ARG A 157 37.95 -7.20 -22.92
C ARG A 157 38.62 -8.55 -23.23
N ARG A 158 37.87 -9.54 -23.71
CA ARG A 158 38.36 -10.89 -23.99
C ARG A 158 38.26 -11.26 -25.47
N GLY A 159 37.64 -10.41 -26.29
CA GLY A 159 37.61 -10.51 -27.76
C GLY A 159 38.75 -9.77 -28.47
N THR A 160 39.55 -8.99 -27.73
CA THR A 160 40.85 -8.43 -28.14
C THR A 160 41.98 -9.23 -27.52
#